data_AF-A0A6A6Y7U7-F1
#
_entry.id   AF-A0A6A6Y7U7-F1
#
_cell.length_a   1.000
_cell.length_b   1.000
_cell.length_c   1.000
_cell.angle_alpha   90.00
_cell.angle_beta   90.00
_cell.angle_gamma   90.00
#
_symmetry.space_group_name_H-M   'P 1'
#
loop_
_entity.id
_entity.type
_entity.pdbx_description
1 polymer ?
#
loop_
_entity_poly.entity_id
_entity_poly.type
_entity_poly.pdbx_seq_one_letter_code
_entity_poly.pdbx_strand_id
1 'polypeptide(L)'
;MAAPTLTALPAEIRQQIAKGTVALDVTSRGYKPSSPLAGVCRLLREDVAEILPSWLPTPDTDVVISMEEALRHLQAAETHYASLAAASSRQSHAIEHIRIKFFNAQIKNQKNDPRYDSMYKVPLPVVLQQIRADSEFQTLMDGPKFRGGYGWLEANNQSDPNPNPFRSSLRNLNDLVSALNDSVRLPNIKRVTLDLNMPPTALKFLEECGPGGKRAPRGATGREAFKYQAKYWDPILREMSRIRITAREKEGLKPGQKYFDRSRGGDDILKGLPFLPVEIVGKLPSSQEDALRDWPDSHSDWTFEDGSCVMHHFLQVLSAERIAKREEEERKREAEKRKRGEAQEEGLIKNVVQKEEENADEAERPSKKARLILYGVRQRRY
;
A
#
# COMPACT_ATOMS: atom_id res chain seq x y z
N MET A 1 -26.28 -5.44 22.38
CA MET A 1 -25.68 -4.16 22.83
C MET A 1 -24.94 -3.56 21.64
N ALA A 2 -25.22 -2.31 21.26
CA ALA A 2 -24.47 -1.66 20.18
C ALA A 2 -23.03 -1.41 20.63
N ALA A 3 -22.06 -1.59 19.73
CA ALA A 3 -20.67 -1.29 20.04
C ALA A 3 -20.51 0.22 20.33
N PRO A 4 -19.75 0.62 21.36
CA PRO A 4 -19.54 2.03 21.67
C PRO A 4 -18.89 2.73 20.47
N THR A 5 -19.47 3.84 20.03
CA THR A 5 -18.93 4.66 18.95
C THR A 5 -17.92 5.67 19.50
N LEU A 6 -16.95 6.07 18.69
CA LEU A 6 -15.95 7.10 19.06
C LEU A 6 -16.60 8.40 19.54
N THR A 7 -17.77 8.75 19.00
CA THR A 7 -18.55 9.94 19.38
C THR A 7 -19.24 9.83 20.74
N ALA A 8 -19.43 8.63 21.27
CA ALA A 8 -20.03 8.38 22.58
C ALA A 8 -18.99 8.40 23.72
N LEU A 9 -17.69 8.42 23.39
CA LEU A 9 -16.64 8.54 24.38
C LEU A 9 -16.59 9.96 24.97
N PRO A 10 -16.17 10.12 26.24
CA PRO A 10 -15.87 11.43 26.83
C PRO A 10 -14.88 12.24 25.98
N ALA A 11 -14.97 13.57 26.04
CA ALA A 11 -14.16 14.46 25.22
C ALA A 11 -12.66 14.24 25.43
N GLU A 12 -12.26 14.00 26.67
CA GLU A 12 -10.88 13.75 27.08
C GLU A 12 -10.30 12.53 26.36
N ILE A 13 -11.08 11.44 26.28
CA ILE A 13 -10.66 10.21 25.59
C ILE A 13 -10.60 10.43 24.09
N ARG A 14 -11.58 11.15 23.50
CA ARG A 14 -11.56 11.47 22.06
C ARG A 14 -10.36 12.34 21.70
N GLN A 15 -10.05 13.35 22.51
CA GLN A 15 -8.89 14.22 22.32
C GLN A 15 -7.57 13.44 22.48
N GLN A 16 -7.47 12.50 23.42
CA GLN A 16 -6.31 11.61 23.54
C GLN A 16 -6.12 10.74 22.29
N ILE A 17 -7.20 10.15 21.78
CA ILE A 17 -7.18 9.39 20.53
C ILE A 17 -6.77 10.32 19.37
N ALA A 18 -7.37 11.50 19.27
CA ALA A 18 -7.07 12.47 18.23
C ALA A 18 -5.60 12.91 18.24
N LYS A 19 -5.05 13.17 19.44
CA LYS A 19 -3.64 13.51 19.66
C LYS A 19 -2.70 12.43 19.12
N GLY A 20 -3.05 11.16 19.29
CA GLY A 20 -2.29 10.02 18.76
C GLY A 20 -2.39 9.83 17.24
N THR A 21 -3.29 10.56 16.57
CA THR A 21 -3.48 10.50 15.10
C THR A 21 -2.94 11.73 14.37
N VAL A 22 -2.37 12.70 15.09
CA VAL A 22 -1.81 13.90 14.46
C VAL A 22 -0.53 13.54 13.72
N ALA A 23 -0.48 13.89 12.43
CA ALA A 23 0.69 13.83 11.58
C ALA A 23 1.17 15.27 11.29
N LEU A 24 2.43 15.40 10.89
CA LEU A 24 2.98 16.67 10.43
C LEU A 24 3.10 16.63 8.91
N ASP A 25 2.21 17.32 8.20
CA ASP A 25 2.31 17.44 6.75
C ASP A 25 3.30 18.56 6.41
N VAL A 26 4.35 18.22 5.67
CA VAL A 26 5.32 19.18 5.15
C VAL A 26 5.16 19.29 3.64
N THR A 27 4.97 20.52 3.16
CA THR A 27 4.68 20.85 1.75
C THR A 27 5.59 21.98 1.28
N SER A 28 5.60 22.28 -0.02
CA SER A 28 6.33 23.45 -0.56
C SER A 28 5.89 24.79 0.03
N ARG A 29 4.69 24.87 0.62
CA ARG A 29 4.13 26.08 1.22
C ARG A 29 4.44 26.22 2.71
N GLY A 30 5.13 25.25 3.30
CA GLY A 30 5.36 25.18 4.74
C GLY A 30 4.89 23.86 5.33
N TYR A 31 4.84 23.81 6.66
CA TYR A 31 4.40 22.67 7.43
C TYR A 31 3.07 22.97 8.14
N LYS A 32 2.26 21.93 8.35
CA LYS A 32 1.00 22.04 9.09
C LYS A 32 0.68 20.71 9.77
N PRO A 33 0.33 20.70 11.07
CA PRO A 33 -0.17 19.50 11.70
C PRO A 33 -1.57 19.17 11.17
N SER A 34 -1.82 17.90 10.89
CA SER A 34 -3.09 17.40 10.37
C SER A 34 -3.51 16.14 11.10
N SER A 35 -4.81 15.86 11.13
CA SER A 35 -5.34 14.59 11.66
C SER A 35 -6.44 14.10 10.71
N PRO A 36 -6.48 12.80 10.40
CA PRO A 36 -7.55 12.22 9.59
C PRO A 36 -8.93 12.37 10.27
N LEU A 37 -8.98 12.49 11.60
CA LEU A 37 -10.23 12.62 12.35
C LEU A 37 -10.96 13.95 12.07
N ALA A 38 -10.24 15.00 11.68
CA ALA A 38 -10.84 16.30 11.35
C ALA A 38 -11.81 16.24 10.15
N GLY A 39 -11.69 15.21 9.31
CA GLY A 39 -12.55 14.96 8.16
C GLY A 39 -13.78 14.10 8.46
N VAL A 40 -13.85 13.45 9.62
CA VAL A 40 -14.87 12.42 9.91
C VAL A 40 -16.21 13.03 10.32
N CYS A 41 -16.23 13.91 11.34
CA CYS A 41 -17.44 14.58 11.78
C CYS A 41 -17.12 15.92 12.46
N ARG A 42 -18.15 16.74 12.73
CA ARG A 42 -17.98 18.07 13.34
C ARG A 42 -17.33 18.00 14.73
N LEU A 43 -17.80 17.07 15.58
CA LEU A 43 -17.30 16.91 16.94
C LEU A 43 -15.79 16.62 16.98
N LEU A 44 -15.32 15.64 16.18
CA LEU A 44 -13.89 15.32 16.12
C LEU A 44 -13.05 16.44 15.50
N ARG A 45 -13.63 17.25 14.61
CA ARG A 45 -12.96 18.44 14.08
C ARG A 45 -12.75 19.50 15.17
N GLU A 46 -13.75 19.70 16.03
CA GLU A 46 -13.65 20.60 17.18
C GLU A 46 -12.60 20.08 18.18
N ASP A 47 -12.64 18.79 18.51
CA ASP A 47 -11.63 18.15 19.36
C ASP A 47 -10.21 18.32 18.78
N VAL A 48 -10.02 18.14 17.46
CA VAL A 48 -8.73 18.37 16.79
C VAL A 48 -8.33 19.85 16.83
N ALA A 49 -9.26 20.78 16.61
CA ALA A 49 -8.95 22.22 16.64
C ALA A 49 -8.48 22.68 18.03
N GLU A 50 -8.98 22.06 19.10
CA GLU A 50 -8.57 22.35 20.48
C GLU A 50 -7.17 21.84 20.81
N ILE A 51 -6.81 20.64 20.33
CA ILE A 51 -5.49 20.04 20.64
C ILE A 51 -4.33 20.65 19.83
N LEU A 52 -4.58 21.06 18.58
CA LEU A 52 -3.51 21.43 17.64
C LEU A 52 -2.60 22.58 18.13
N PRO A 53 -3.10 23.67 18.74
CA PRO A 53 -2.25 24.77 19.20
C PRO A 53 -1.24 24.38 20.29
N SER A 54 -1.54 23.34 21.07
CA SER A 54 -0.68 22.87 22.17
C SER A 54 0.04 21.56 21.82
N TRP A 55 -0.21 20.99 20.64
CA TRP A 55 0.38 19.74 20.22
C TRP A 55 1.88 19.88 19.93
N LEU A 56 2.65 18.87 20.31
CA LEU A 56 4.08 18.74 20.00
C LEU A 56 4.32 17.39 19.34
N PRO A 57 5.20 17.32 18.33
CA PRO A 57 5.60 16.06 17.74
C PRO A 57 6.35 15.20 18.78
N THR A 58 6.07 13.91 18.74
CA THR A 58 6.78 12.84 19.44
C THR A 58 7.71 12.10 18.47
N PRO A 59 8.64 11.25 18.94
CA PRO A 59 9.50 10.45 18.06
C PRO A 59 8.72 9.54 17.08
N ASP A 60 7.51 9.13 17.47
CA ASP A 60 6.62 8.30 16.65
C ASP A 60 5.69 9.11 15.75
N THR A 61 5.80 10.44 15.75
CA THR A 61 4.97 11.30 14.90
C THR A 61 5.30 11.06 13.43
N ASP A 62 4.25 10.81 12.65
CA ASP A 62 4.35 10.63 11.22
C ASP A 62 4.57 11.98 10.52
N VAL A 63 5.80 12.25 10.09
CA VAL A 63 6.14 13.46 9.34
C VAL A 63 6.07 13.16 7.86
N VAL A 64 5.01 13.64 7.21
CA VAL A 64 4.67 13.31 5.83
C VAL A 64 5.20 14.38 4.88
N ILE A 65 6.15 13.99 4.05
CA ILE A 65 6.75 14.82 3.00
C ILE A 65 6.10 14.44 1.68
N SER A 66 5.40 15.41 1.08
CA SER A 66 4.64 15.17 -0.15
C SER A 66 5.34 15.64 -1.43
N MET A 67 6.41 16.43 -1.30
CA MET A 67 7.19 16.99 -2.41
C MET A 67 8.58 17.40 -1.91
N GLU A 68 9.50 17.63 -2.82
CA GLU A 68 10.89 17.96 -2.49
C GLU A 68 11.03 19.26 -1.72
N GLU A 69 10.39 20.34 -2.18
CA GLU A 69 10.56 21.67 -1.60
C GLU A 69 10.09 21.72 -0.14
N ALA A 70 9.29 20.72 0.28
CA ALA A 70 8.92 20.51 1.66
C ALA A 70 10.11 20.24 2.58
N LEU A 71 11.19 19.60 2.10
CA LEU A 71 12.37 19.35 2.95
C LEU A 71 12.99 20.63 3.49
N ARG A 72 12.96 21.71 2.70
CA ARG A 72 13.45 23.03 3.15
C ARG A 72 12.65 23.57 4.34
N HIS A 73 11.39 23.15 4.46
CA HIS A 73 10.50 23.51 5.57
C HIS A 73 10.61 22.58 6.77
N LEU A 74 11.33 21.45 6.67
CA LEU A 74 11.50 20.52 7.77
C LEU A 74 12.29 21.15 8.92
N GLN A 75 13.39 21.85 8.60
CA GLN A 75 14.18 22.59 9.59
C GLN A 75 13.38 23.74 10.23
N ALA A 76 12.54 24.42 9.44
CA ALA A 76 11.65 25.44 9.95
C ALA A 76 10.60 24.85 10.90
N ALA A 77 10.07 23.66 10.60
CA ALA A 77 9.15 22.94 11.47
C ALA A 77 9.82 22.55 12.80
N GLU A 78 11.03 21.99 12.75
CA GLU A 78 11.79 21.62 13.95
C GLU A 78 12.07 22.85 14.83
N THR A 79 12.51 23.95 14.23
CA THR A 79 12.75 25.22 14.95
C THR A 79 11.48 25.74 15.62
N HIS A 80 10.35 25.67 14.92
CA HIS A 80 9.06 26.10 15.46
C HIS A 80 8.61 25.23 16.64
N TYR A 81 8.65 23.90 16.50
CA TYR A 81 8.23 23.00 17.58
C TYR A 81 9.19 23.01 18.77
N ALA A 82 10.48 23.21 18.54
CA ALA A 82 11.44 23.46 19.63
C ALA A 82 11.08 24.73 20.41
N SER A 83 10.73 25.81 19.69
CA SER A 83 10.29 27.08 20.30
C SER A 83 8.97 26.91 21.07
N LEU A 84 8.01 26.18 20.51
CA LEU A 84 6.72 25.89 21.13
C LEU A 84 6.87 25.02 22.39
N ALA A 85 7.79 24.05 22.36
CA ALA A 85 8.11 23.22 23.51
C ALA A 85 8.72 24.06 24.64
N ALA A 86 9.70 24.91 24.32
CA ALA A 86 10.31 25.83 25.28
C ALA A 86 9.28 26.78 25.90
N ALA A 87 8.41 27.39 25.09
CA ALA A 87 7.35 28.29 25.56
C ALA A 87 6.31 27.60 26.47
N SER A 88 6.15 26.28 26.34
CA SER A 88 5.23 25.49 27.16
C SER A 88 5.93 24.70 28.28
N SER A 89 7.21 24.99 28.54
CA SER A 89 8.04 24.26 29.53
C SER A 89 8.03 22.74 29.34
N ARG A 90 7.93 22.29 28.09
CA ARG A 90 7.99 20.88 27.69
C ARG A 90 9.28 20.62 26.94
N GLN A 91 9.74 19.37 26.97
CA GLN A 91 10.87 18.94 26.16
C GLN A 91 10.42 18.78 24.71
N SER A 92 11.18 19.36 23.77
CA SER A 92 11.00 19.07 22.34
C SER A 92 11.64 17.73 22.02
N HIS A 93 10.96 16.91 21.24
CA HIS A 93 11.57 15.76 20.59
C HIS A 93 12.05 16.16 19.19
N ALA A 94 13.19 15.63 18.78
CA ALA A 94 13.65 15.78 17.40
C ALA A 94 12.73 14.98 16.47
N ILE A 95 12.62 15.43 15.22
CA ILE A 95 11.95 14.65 14.18
C ILE A 95 12.88 13.51 13.77
N GLU A 96 12.59 12.30 14.24
CA GLU A 96 13.44 11.13 13.99
C GLU A 96 12.96 10.33 12.76
N HIS A 97 11.67 10.36 12.45
CA HIS A 97 11.07 9.56 11.40
C HIS A 97 10.38 10.43 10.36
N ILE A 98 10.73 10.26 9.09
CA ILE A 98 10.04 10.92 7.97
C ILE A 98 9.44 9.87 7.03
N ARG A 99 8.27 10.19 6.49
CA ARG A 99 7.59 9.41 5.46
C ARG A 99 7.48 10.24 4.18
N ILE A 100 8.08 9.76 3.10
CA ILE A 100 8.03 10.40 1.80
C ILE A 100 6.99 9.71 0.95
N LYS A 101 5.95 10.44 0.57
CA LYS A 101 4.92 9.94 -0.35
C LYS A 101 5.45 9.97 -1.77
N PHE A 102 5.66 8.79 -2.33
CA PHE A 102 6.10 8.65 -3.71
C PHE A 102 5.00 9.08 -4.69
N PHE A 103 3.77 8.62 -4.45
CA PHE A 103 2.63 9.01 -5.24
C PHE A 103 1.86 10.13 -4.52
N ASN A 104 2.05 11.38 -4.95
CA ASN A 104 1.30 12.49 -4.38
C ASN A 104 -0.07 12.63 -5.09
N ALA A 105 -1.14 12.71 -4.30
CA ALA A 105 -2.51 12.94 -4.78
C ALA A 105 -2.73 14.34 -5.38
N GLN A 106 -1.69 15.21 -5.44
CA GLN A 106 -1.72 16.50 -6.12
C GLN A 106 -1.80 16.41 -7.66
N ILE A 107 -2.42 15.37 -8.20
CA ILE A 107 -3.10 15.42 -9.50
C ILE A 107 -4.36 16.29 -9.37
N LYS A 108 -4.24 17.49 -8.81
CA LYS A 108 -5.29 18.49 -8.81
C LYS A 108 -4.97 19.46 -9.95
N ASN A 109 -5.85 19.41 -10.96
CA ASN A 109 -6.04 20.44 -11.98
C ASN A 109 -5.09 20.47 -13.20
N GLN A 110 -4.64 19.32 -13.70
CA GLN A 110 -4.22 19.25 -15.12
C GLN A 110 -5.39 19.37 -16.11
N LYS A 111 -6.65 19.35 -15.64
CA LYS A 111 -7.83 19.68 -16.47
C LYS A 111 -7.77 21.06 -17.14
N ASN A 112 -6.96 21.98 -16.62
CA ASN A 112 -6.80 23.31 -17.18
C ASN A 112 -5.53 23.45 -18.03
N ASP A 113 -4.74 22.38 -18.23
CA ASP A 113 -3.70 22.38 -19.26
C ASP A 113 -4.40 22.12 -20.60
N PRO A 114 -4.44 23.08 -21.55
CA PRO A 114 -5.11 22.89 -22.84
C PRO A 114 -4.54 21.71 -23.65
N ARG A 115 -3.32 21.22 -23.31
CA ARG A 115 -2.75 20.00 -23.90
C ARG A 115 -3.46 18.72 -23.46
N TYR A 116 -4.14 18.75 -22.31
CA TYR A 116 -4.90 17.61 -21.79
C TYR A 116 -6.23 17.40 -22.52
N ASP A 117 -6.90 18.46 -22.97
CA ASP A 117 -8.22 18.37 -23.64
C ASP A 117 -8.09 18.04 -25.14
N SER A 118 -6.95 18.36 -25.77
CA SER A 118 -6.63 17.96 -27.16
C SER A 118 -6.21 16.50 -27.30
N MET A 119 -5.77 15.86 -26.22
CA MET A 119 -5.26 14.48 -26.22
C MET A 119 -6.33 13.39 -26.24
N TYR A 120 -7.48 13.63 -25.62
CA TYR A 120 -8.53 12.62 -25.43
C TYR A 120 -9.72 12.82 -26.38
N LYS A 121 -9.64 13.78 -27.31
CA LYS A 121 -10.57 13.99 -28.42
C LYS A 121 -9.96 13.57 -29.76
N VAL A 122 -9.13 12.53 -29.80
CA VAL A 122 -8.88 11.85 -31.07
C VAL A 122 -10.08 10.94 -31.32
N PRO A 123 -10.93 11.20 -32.33
CA PRO A 123 -12.05 10.32 -32.63
C PRO A 123 -11.48 8.93 -32.90
N LEU A 124 -12.09 7.89 -32.31
CA LEU A 124 -11.72 6.48 -32.56
C LEU A 124 -11.50 6.14 -34.06
N PRO A 125 -12.23 6.76 -35.02
CA PRO A 125 -11.94 6.61 -36.45
C PRO A 125 -10.53 7.04 -36.91
N VAL A 126 -9.91 8.04 -36.28
CA VAL A 126 -8.56 8.53 -36.63
C VAL A 126 -7.48 7.57 -36.11
N VAL A 127 -7.65 7.03 -34.90
CA VAL A 127 -6.76 5.98 -34.37
C VAL A 127 -6.84 4.70 -35.21
N LEU A 128 -8.02 4.35 -35.71
CA LEU A 128 -8.21 3.20 -36.59
C LEU A 128 -7.73 3.46 -38.04
N GLN A 129 -7.74 4.70 -38.52
CA GLN A 129 -7.12 5.07 -39.80
C GLN A 129 -5.59 5.03 -39.73
N GLN A 130 -4.99 5.45 -38.62
CA GLN A 130 -3.54 5.33 -38.40
C GLN A 130 -3.10 3.85 -38.36
N ILE A 131 -3.87 2.99 -37.70
CA ILE A 131 -3.60 1.53 -37.65
C ILE A 131 -3.85 0.85 -39.01
N ARG A 132 -4.77 1.35 -39.84
CA ARG A 132 -4.96 0.87 -41.23
C ARG A 132 -3.84 1.30 -42.16
N ALA A 133 -3.31 2.52 -42.02
CA ALA A 133 -2.14 2.97 -42.77
C ALA A 133 -0.90 2.11 -42.46
N ASP A 134 -0.78 1.60 -41.23
CA ASP A 134 0.30 0.69 -40.85
C ASP A 134 0.13 -0.76 -41.39
N SER A 135 -1.06 -1.13 -41.90
CA SER A 135 -1.30 -2.44 -42.53
C SER A 135 -0.85 -2.51 -44.01
N GLU A 136 -0.58 -1.38 -44.65
CA GLU A 136 0.06 -1.34 -45.98
C GLU A 136 1.57 -1.62 -45.91
N PHE A 137 2.14 -1.77 -44.71
CA PHE A 137 3.54 -2.15 -44.51
C PHE A 137 3.79 -3.66 -44.45
N GLN A 138 2.75 -4.50 -44.55
CA GLN A 138 2.92 -5.95 -44.69
C GLN A 138 3.38 -6.38 -46.09
N THR A 139 3.24 -5.53 -47.11
CA THR A 139 3.78 -5.79 -48.46
C THR A 139 5.25 -5.41 -48.61
N LEU A 140 5.86 -4.79 -47.59
CA LEU A 140 7.27 -4.37 -47.61
C LEU A 140 8.21 -5.29 -46.78
N MET A 141 7.67 -6.32 -46.13
CA MET A 141 8.41 -7.23 -45.23
C MET A 141 8.89 -8.54 -45.89
N ASP A 142 8.62 -8.75 -47.19
CA ASP A 142 9.16 -9.89 -47.97
C ASP A 142 10.56 -9.64 -48.57
N GLY A 143 11.26 -8.59 -48.13
CA GLY A 143 12.65 -8.31 -48.51
C GLY A 143 13.67 -8.86 -47.51
N PRO A 144 14.83 -9.42 -47.96
CA PRO A 144 15.72 -10.17 -47.08
C PRO A 144 16.55 -9.27 -46.16
N LYS A 145 16.47 -9.57 -44.86
CA LYS A 145 17.46 -9.34 -43.78
C LYS A 145 18.06 -7.92 -43.67
N PHE A 146 17.38 -7.05 -42.93
CA PHE A 146 18.07 -5.97 -42.21
C PHE A 146 18.45 -6.42 -40.78
N ARG A 147 19.74 -6.66 -40.56
CA ARG A 147 20.34 -6.70 -39.22
C ARG A 147 20.69 -5.28 -38.82
N GLY A 148 20.20 -4.84 -37.66
CA GLY A 148 20.63 -3.62 -36.97
C GLY A 148 19.52 -2.61 -36.80
N GLY A 149 19.10 -2.35 -35.54
CA GLY A 149 18.07 -1.36 -35.27
C GLY A 149 17.85 -1.06 -33.79
N TYR A 150 18.71 -0.24 -33.19
CA TYR A 150 18.36 0.65 -32.07
C TYR A 150 18.60 2.12 -32.48
N GLY A 151 18.25 2.47 -33.72
CA GLY A 151 18.49 3.80 -34.29
C GLY A 151 17.24 4.66 -34.51
N TRP A 152 16.03 4.16 -34.22
CA TRP A 152 14.78 4.85 -34.59
C TRP A 152 14.03 5.52 -33.44
N LEU A 153 14.54 5.45 -32.21
CA LEU A 153 13.89 6.06 -31.03
C LEU A 153 14.35 7.49 -30.71
N GLU A 154 15.36 8.04 -31.41
CA GLU A 154 15.90 9.38 -31.11
C GLU A 154 15.48 10.49 -32.08
N ALA A 155 14.85 10.17 -33.23
CA ALA A 155 14.60 11.17 -34.28
C ALA A 155 13.24 11.90 -34.21
N ASN A 156 12.31 11.51 -33.34
CA ASN A 156 10.97 12.14 -33.26
C ASN A 156 10.63 12.67 -31.85
N ASN A 157 11.53 13.45 -31.27
CA ASN A 157 11.28 14.25 -30.05
C ASN A 157 10.54 15.57 -30.37
N GLN A 158 9.52 15.53 -31.24
CA GLN A 158 8.54 16.62 -31.36
C GLN A 158 7.37 16.30 -30.43
N SER A 159 7.39 16.95 -29.26
CA SER A 159 6.30 17.03 -28.28
C SER A 159 5.54 15.73 -28.04
N ASP A 160 6.09 14.87 -27.18
CA ASP A 160 5.35 13.76 -26.59
C ASP A 160 4.01 14.29 -26.03
N PRO A 161 2.87 13.97 -26.64
CA PRO A 161 1.62 14.66 -26.34
C PRO A 161 1.08 14.27 -24.97
N ASN A 162 1.63 13.25 -24.30
CA ASN A 162 1.12 12.68 -23.06
C ASN A 162 1.93 13.07 -21.82
N PRO A 163 1.68 14.23 -21.18
CA PRO A 163 2.34 14.54 -19.91
C PRO A 163 1.83 13.58 -18.84
N ASN A 164 2.66 12.58 -18.53
CA ASN A 164 2.43 11.68 -17.40
C ASN A 164 2.22 12.55 -16.13
N PRO A 165 1.05 12.45 -15.45
CA PRO A 165 0.73 13.28 -14.28
C PRO A 165 1.66 13.04 -13.08
N PHE A 166 2.50 12.00 -13.13
CA PHE A 166 3.49 11.67 -12.10
C PHE A 166 4.88 12.19 -12.39
N ARG A 167 5.14 12.77 -13.58
CA ARG A 167 6.48 13.29 -13.92
C ARG A 167 6.99 14.33 -12.91
N SER A 168 6.08 15.08 -12.28
CA SER A 168 6.39 16.00 -11.18
C SER A 168 6.66 15.29 -9.85
N SER A 169 5.95 14.19 -9.54
CA SER A 169 6.21 13.39 -8.33
C SER A 169 7.58 12.72 -8.34
N LEU A 170 8.13 12.49 -9.52
CA LEU A 170 9.31 11.67 -9.75
C LEU A 170 10.63 12.46 -9.76
N ARG A 171 10.64 13.68 -10.29
CA ARG A 171 11.75 14.63 -10.14
C ARG A 171 12.06 14.89 -8.66
N ASN A 172 11.04 14.85 -7.82
CA ASN A 172 11.15 15.12 -6.39
C ASN A 172 12.13 14.23 -5.63
N LEU A 173 12.44 13.00 -6.06
CA LEU A 173 13.24 12.08 -5.24
C LEU A 173 14.75 12.26 -5.44
N ASN A 174 15.24 12.42 -6.68
CA ASN A 174 16.65 12.77 -6.89
C ASN A 174 16.97 14.15 -6.32
N ASP A 175 16.03 15.09 -6.47
CA ASP A 175 16.20 16.42 -5.91
C ASP A 175 16.00 16.41 -4.38
N LEU A 176 15.17 15.50 -3.82
CA LEU A 176 15.06 15.28 -2.37
C LEU A 176 16.38 14.77 -1.82
N VAL A 177 16.96 13.76 -2.48
CA VAL A 177 18.25 13.22 -2.10
C VAL A 177 19.34 14.30 -2.21
N SER A 178 19.27 15.19 -3.22
CA SER A 178 20.15 16.35 -3.35
C SER A 178 19.94 17.34 -2.20
N ALA A 179 18.68 17.68 -1.90
CA ALA A 179 18.31 18.59 -0.83
C ALA A 179 18.70 18.02 0.55
N LEU A 180 18.61 16.71 0.75
CA LEU A 180 19.07 16.01 1.95
C LEU A 180 20.60 16.12 2.11
N ASN A 181 21.35 16.14 1.01
CA ASN A 181 22.80 16.33 1.04
C ASN A 181 23.22 17.80 1.18
N ASP A 182 22.50 18.72 0.52
CA ASP A 182 22.82 20.14 0.47
C ASP A 182 22.37 20.88 1.75
N SER A 183 21.36 20.36 2.44
CA SER A 183 20.92 20.94 3.71
C SER A 183 21.95 20.64 4.80
N VAL A 184 22.73 21.68 5.12
CA VAL A 184 23.89 21.73 6.03
C VAL A 184 23.65 21.18 7.45
N ARG A 185 22.43 20.77 7.82
CA ARG A 185 22.09 19.93 8.98
C ARG A 185 20.64 19.49 8.81
N LEU A 186 20.43 18.32 8.24
CA LEU A 186 19.15 17.66 8.46
C LEU A 186 18.93 17.47 9.98
N PRO A 187 17.67 17.45 10.43
CA PRO A 187 17.34 16.98 11.78
C PRO A 187 18.00 15.63 12.05
N ASN A 188 18.03 15.20 13.31
CA ASN A 188 18.48 13.86 13.71
C ASN A 188 17.53 12.75 13.22
N ILE A 189 17.31 12.68 11.90
CA ILE A 189 16.51 11.68 11.21
C ILE A 189 17.22 10.35 11.42
N LYS A 190 16.48 9.38 11.96
CA LYS A 190 16.94 8.01 12.21
C LYS A 190 16.29 7.01 11.28
N ARG A 191 15.18 7.35 10.61
CA ARG A 191 14.45 6.45 9.70
C ARG A 191 13.77 7.22 8.59
N VAL A 192 13.83 6.66 7.39
CA VAL A 192 13.10 7.13 6.22
C VAL A 192 12.12 6.06 5.79
N THR A 193 10.85 6.42 5.63
CA THR A 193 9.82 5.54 5.09
C THR A 193 9.47 6.01 3.68
N LEU A 194 9.68 5.18 2.67
CA LEU A 194 9.21 5.42 1.31
C LEU A 194 7.82 4.84 1.17
N ASP A 195 6.82 5.72 1.08
CA ASP A 195 5.41 5.34 0.93
C ASP A 195 5.02 5.26 -0.54
N LEU A 196 4.92 4.03 -1.03
CA LEU A 196 4.50 3.67 -2.38
C LEU A 196 2.97 3.46 -2.48
N ASN A 197 2.18 3.85 -1.47
CA ASN A 197 0.72 3.82 -1.59
C ASN A 197 0.25 4.75 -2.70
N MET A 198 -0.43 4.18 -3.68
CA MET A 198 -1.00 4.94 -4.77
C MET A 198 -2.32 5.62 -4.34
N PRO A 199 -2.53 6.92 -4.64
CA PRO A 199 -3.79 7.59 -4.42
C PRO A 199 -4.95 6.83 -5.08
N PRO A 200 -6.12 6.69 -4.43
CA PRO A 200 -7.25 5.94 -4.99
C PRO A 200 -7.68 6.38 -6.40
N THR A 201 -7.57 7.68 -6.71
CA THR A 201 -7.89 8.22 -8.04
C THR A 201 -6.93 7.71 -9.12
N ALA A 202 -5.63 7.69 -8.81
CA ALA A 202 -4.59 7.20 -9.70
C ALA A 202 -4.72 5.69 -9.89
N LEU A 203 -4.98 4.98 -8.80
CA LEU A 203 -5.18 3.54 -8.82
C LEU A 203 -6.40 3.14 -9.65
N LYS A 204 -7.54 3.82 -9.45
CA LYS A 204 -8.75 3.61 -10.25
C LYS A 204 -8.48 3.84 -11.74
N PHE A 205 -7.73 4.88 -12.08
CA PHE A 205 -7.37 5.16 -13.46
C PHE A 205 -6.53 4.02 -14.06
N LEU A 206 -5.55 3.51 -13.33
CA LEU A 206 -4.77 2.36 -13.74
C LEU A 206 -5.62 1.11 -13.92
N GLU A 207 -6.52 0.81 -12.99
CA GLU A 207 -7.45 -0.31 -13.09
C GLU A 207 -8.36 -0.20 -14.32
N GLU A 208 -8.83 1.01 -14.64
CA GLU A 208 -9.61 1.26 -15.86
C GLU A 208 -8.82 0.99 -17.15
N CYS A 209 -7.48 1.06 -17.11
CA CYS A 209 -6.58 0.75 -18.22
C CYS A 209 -6.16 -0.72 -18.27
N GLY A 210 -6.54 -1.55 -17.30
CA GLY A 210 -6.17 -2.97 -17.21
C GLY A 210 -7.17 -3.93 -17.87
N PRO A 211 -6.96 -5.26 -17.74
CA PRO A 211 -7.89 -6.26 -18.27
C PRO A 211 -9.32 -6.04 -17.81
N GLY A 212 -10.28 -5.97 -18.76
CA GLY A 212 -11.69 -5.71 -18.47
C GLY A 212 -12.01 -4.25 -18.08
N GLY A 213 -11.00 -3.39 -18.01
CA GLY A 213 -11.17 -1.97 -17.74
C GLY A 213 -11.80 -1.22 -18.91
N LYS A 214 -12.58 -0.18 -18.61
CA LYS A 214 -13.32 0.60 -19.62
C LYS A 214 -12.43 1.38 -20.60
N ARG A 215 -11.15 1.55 -20.29
CA ARG A 215 -10.15 2.23 -21.12
C ARG A 215 -9.22 1.24 -21.83
N ALA A 216 -9.27 -0.04 -21.49
CA ALA A 216 -8.57 -1.07 -22.27
C ALA A 216 -9.30 -1.26 -23.62
N PRO A 217 -8.58 -1.57 -24.71
CA PRO A 217 -9.21 -1.90 -25.98
C PRO A 217 -10.17 -3.07 -25.82
N ARG A 218 -11.30 -3.01 -26.55
CA ARG A 218 -12.25 -4.11 -26.57
C ARG A 218 -11.55 -5.38 -27.08
N GLY A 219 -11.66 -6.46 -26.30
CA GLY A 219 -11.05 -7.75 -26.62
C GLY A 219 -9.60 -7.92 -26.16
N ALA A 220 -8.96 -6.88 -25.60
CA ALA A 220 -7.64 -7.04 -25.00
C ALA A 220 -7.72 -7.96 -23.78
N THR A 221 -7.00 -9.07 -23.82
CA THR A 221 -6.94 -10.06 -22.73
C THR A 221 -5.48 -10.36 -22.37
N GLY A 222 -5.27 -10.84 -21.13
CA GLY A 222 -3.94 -11.17 -20.63
C GLY A 222 -2.94 -10.01 -20.78
N ARG A 223 -1.74 -10.33 -21.31
CA ARG A 223 -0.62 -9.40 -21.49
C ARG A 223 -0.95 -8.18 -22.35
N GLU A 224 -1.86 -8.30 -23.32
CA GLU A 224 -2.18 -7.16 -24.19
C GLU A 224 -2.92 -6.05 -23.46
N ALA A 225 -3.78 -6.40 -22.51
CA ALA A 225 -4.45 -5.41 -21.68
C ALA A 225 -3.47 -4.69 -20.74
N PHE A 226 -2.43 -5.39 -20.29
CA PHE A 226 -1.37 -4.80 -19.46
C PHE A 226 -0.46 -3.83 -20.20
N LYS A 227 -0.34 -3.90 -21.55
CA LYS A 227 0.44 -2.93 -22.34
C LYS A 227 -0.04 -1.48 -22.16
N TYR A 228 -1.30 -1.26 -21.81
CA TYR A 228 -1.86 0.08 -21.59
C TYR A 228 -1.51 0.63 -20.21
N GLN A 229 -1.60 -0.22 -19.19
CA GLN A 229 -1.00 0.08 -17.90
C GLN A 229 0.51 0.29 -18.04
N ALA A 230 1.15 -0.36 -19.01
CA ALA A 230 2.57 -0.21 -19.23
C ALA A 230 3.01 1.18 -19.69
N LYS A 231 2.20 1.85 -20.50
CA LYS A 231 2.50 3.25 -20.84
C LYS A 231 2.48 4.19 -19.62
N TYR A 232 1.80 3.78 -18.55
CA TYR A 232 1.73 4.55 -17.32
C TYR A 232 2.85 4.19 -16.35
N TRP A 233 3.12 2.90 -16.17
CA TRP A 233 4.17 2.42 -15.29
C TRP A 233 5.56 2.73 -15.84
N ASP A 234 5.79 2.75 -17.15
CA ASP A 234 7.13 2.92 -17.73
C ASP A 234 7.83 4.21 -17.26
N PRO A 235 7.22 5.40 -17.32
CA PRO A 235 7.89 6.61 -16.86
C PRO A 235 8.05 6.63 -15.33
N ILE A 236 7.13 6.01 -14.59
CA ILE A 236 7.24 5.87 -13.14
C ILE A 236 8.42 4.97 -12.79
N LEU A 237 8.49 3.79 -13.40
CA LEU A 237 9.56 2.82 -13.17
C LEU A 237 10.91 3.31 -13.67
N ARG A 238 10.97 4.12 -14.73
CA ARG A 238 12.21 4.71 -15.25
C ARG A 238 12.71 5.87 -14.37
N GLU A 239 11.83 6.71 -13.87
CA GLU A 239 12.25 7.76 -12.93
C GLU A 239 12.44 7.24 -11.52
N MET A 240 11.77 6.13 -11.18
CA MET A 240 12.32 5.24 -10.18
C MET A 240 13.73 4.93 -10.68
N SER A 241 13.98 4.10 -11.71
CA SER A 241 15.28 3.56 -12.16
C SER A 241 16.55 4.46 -12.07
N ARG A 242 16.41 5.79 -12.00
CA ARG A 242 17.44 6.79 -11.66
C ARG A 242 17.85 6.92 -10.18
N ILE A 243 16.99 6.63 -9.21
CA ILE A 243 17.32 6.72 -7.78
C ILE A 243 18.12 5.49 -7.34
N ARG A 244 19.45 5.56 -7.40
CA ARG A 244 20.30 4.47 -6.92
C ARG A 244 20.24 4.37 -5.40
N ILE A 245 19.51 3.37 -4.89
CA ILE A 245 19.57 2.97 -3.48
C ILE A 245 20.55 1.81 -3.38
N THR A 246 21.81 2.11 -3.08
CA THR A 246 22.76 1.08 -2.67
C THR A 246 22.38 0.64 -1.28
N ALA A 247 21.74 -0.53 -1.16
CA ALA A 247 21.52 -1.13 0.15
C ALA A 247 22.31 -2.39 0.34
N ARG A 248 22.99 -2.45 1.48
CA ARG A 248 23.55 -3.67 2.02
C ARG A 248 22.58 -4.27 3.01
N GLU A 249 22.40 -5.58 2.92
CA GLU A 249 21.91 -6.35 4.04
C GLU A 249 22.97 -6.31 5.14
N LYS A 250 22.59 -5.81 6.30
CA LYS A 250 23.40 -5.88 7.50
C LYS A 250 22.82 -6.95 8.40
N GLU A 251 23.67 -7.83 8.92
CA GLU A 251 23.26 -8.81 9.92
C GLU A 251 22.50 -8.12 11.07
N GLY A 252 21.31 -8.63 11.39
CA GLY A 252 20.44 -8.10 12.46
C GLY A 252 19.26 -7.22 12.04
N LEU A 253 19.05 -6.98 10.74
CA LEU A 253 17.88 -6.26 10.23
C LEU A 253 16.61 -7.12 10.19
N LYS A 254 15.45 -6.47 10.37
CA LYS A 254 14.15 -7.13 10.12
C LYS A 254 13.92 -7.31 8.61
N PRO A 255 13.20 -8.35 8.17
CA PRO A 255 12.77 -8.50 6.78
C PRO A 255 12.10 -7.21 6.27
N GLY A 256 12.53 -6.72 5.11
CA GLY A 256 12.03 -5.47 4.49
C GLY A 256 12.76 -4.19 4.90
N GLN A 257 13.71 -4.25 5.85
CA GLN A 257 14.59 -3.13 6.16
C GLN A 257 15.87 -3.19 5.33
N LYS A 258 16.19 -2.08 4.67
CA LYS A 258 17.41 -1.89 3.88
C LYS A 258 18.07 -0.57 4.33
N TYR A 259 19.38 -0.41 4.15
CA TYR A 259 20.09 0.84 4.50
C TYR A 259 20.57 1.56 3.23
N PHE A 260 20.83 2.86 3.30
CA PHE A 260 21.70 3.50 2.29
C PHE A 260 23.17 3.20 2.58
N ASP A 261 23.91 2.70 1.60
CA ASP A 261 25.36 2.53 1.62
C ASP A 261 26.04 3.57 0.72
N ARG A 262 27.21 4.02 1.14
CA ARG A 262 28.09 4.93 0.39
C ARG A 262 28.82 4.16 -0.69
N SER A 263 28.20 3.95 -1.85
CA SER A 263 28.95 3.35 -2.96
C SER A 263 29.98 4.32 -3.54
N ARG A 264 31.17 3.81 -3.86
CA ARG A 264 32.24 4.54 -4.53
C ARG A 264 31.99 4.48 -6.04
N GLY A 265 31.48 5.54 -6.66
CA GLY A 265 31.66 5.72 -8.11
C GLY A 265 30.50 6.27 -8.95
N GLY A 266 29.44 6.83 -8.37
CA GLY A 266 28.45 7.61 -9.12
C GLY A 266 28.55 9.10 -8.78
N ASP A 267 27.94 9.97 -9.58
CA ASP A 267 27.64 11.35 -9.17
C ASP A 267 26.67 11.28 -7.97
N ASP A 268 27.28 11.22 -6.79
CA ASP A 268 26.67 10.65 -5.58
C ASP A 268 25.84 11.69 -4.82
N ILE A 269 24.57 11.72 -5.17
CA ILE A 269 23.54 12.43 -4.42
C ILE A 269 23.28 11.80 -3.03
N LEU A 270 23.97 10.71 -2.64
CA LEU A 270 23.83 10.06 -1.31
C LEU A 270 25.08 10.10 -0.42
N LYS A 271 26.17 10.76 -0.84
CA LYS A 271 27.42 10.80 -0.07
C LYS A 271 27.29 11.45 1.33
N GLY A 272 26.33 12.36 1.50
CA GLY A 272 26.15 13.17 2.72
C GLY A 272 25.27 12.53 3.80
N LEU A 273 24.40 11.59 3.43
CA LEU A 273 23.49 10.99 4.41
C LEU A 273 24.22 10.01 5.34
N PRO A 274 23.96 10.04 6.66
CA PRO A 274 24.34 8.93 7.54
C PRO A 274 23.62 7.64 7.09
N PHE A 275 24.08 6.48 7.56
CA PHE A 275 23.43 5.20 7.28
C PHE A 275 21.98 5.22 7.81
N LEU A 276 21.03 5.65 6.98
CA LEU A 276 19.63 5.72 7.35
C LEU A 276 18.92 4.43 6.93
N PRO A 277 18.23 3.74 7.85
CA PRO A 277 17.33 2.66 7.48
C PRO A 277 16.19 3.25 6.63
N VAL A 278 16.00 2.63 5.47
CA VAL A 278 14.89 2.86 4.58
C VAL A 278 13.92 1.71 4.73
N GLU A 279 12.68 2.06 5.05
CA GLU A 279 11.57 1.14 4.99
C GLU A 279 10.71 1.49 3.78
N ILE A 280 10.43 0.51 2.94
CA ILE A 280 9.50 0.68 1.82
C ILE A 280 8.15 0.15 2.30
N VAL A 281 7.16 1.03 2.35
CA VAL A 281 5.78 0.67 2.70
C VAL A 281 4.87 0.97 1.52
N GLY A 282 3.77 0.24 1.42
CA GLY A 282 2.78 0.50 0.40
C GLY A 282 1.85 -0.68 0.23
N LYS A 283 0.71 -0.43 -0.40
CA LYS A 283 -0.22 -1.46 -0.84
C LYS A 283 -0.48 -1.27 -2.30
N LEU A 284 -0.52 -2.38 -3.02
CA LEU A 284 -0.87 -2.42 -4.42
C LEU A 284 -1.91 -3.52 -4.63
N PRO A 285 -3.01 -3.27 -5.37
CA PRO A 285 -3.96 -4.33 -5.69
C PRO A 285 -3.31 -5.41 -6.54
N SER A 286 -3.78 -6.64 -6.41
CA SER A 286 -3.17 -7.78 -7.12
C SER A 286 -3.24 -7.69 -8.63
N SER A 287 -4.24 -6.98 -9.18
CA SER A 287 -4.29 -6.66 -10.61
C SER A 287 -3.08 -5.87 -11.09
N GLN A 288 -2.54 -4.96 -10.27
CA GLN A 288 -1.37 -4.15 -10.60
C GLN A 288 -0.06 -4.89 -10.29
N GLU A 289 -0.05 -5.76 -9.27
CA GLU A 289 1.10 -6.60 -8.98
C GLU A 289 1.37 -7.56 -10.14
N ASP A 290 0.32 -8.17 -10.71
CA ASP A 290 0.45 -9.03 -11.89
C ASP A 290 0.90 -8.22 -13.13
N ALA A 291 0.40 -6.98 -13.28
CA ALA A 291 0.83 -6.07 -14.34
C ALA A 291 2.33 -5.75 -14.27
N LEU A 292 2.85 -5.57 -13.05
CA LEU A 292 4.26 -5.27 -12.80
C LEU A 292 5.15 -6.52 -12.84
N ARG A 293 4.62 -7.70 -12.51
CA ARG A 293 5.35 -8.97 -12.57
C ARG A 293 5.68 -9.38 -14.01
N ASP A 294 4.72 -9.18 -14.92
CA ASP A 294 4.88 -9.51 -16.34
C ASP A 294 5.63 -8.42 -17.14
N TRP A 295 6.17 -7.42 -16.44
CA TRP A 295 6.88 -6.33 -17.07
C TRP A 295 8.22 -6.80 -17.65
N PRO A 296 8.54 -6.49 -18.92
CA PRO A 296 9.81 -6.89 -19.51
C PRO A 296 11.00 -6.25 -18.76
N ASP A 297 12.01 -7.07 -18.44
CA ASP A 297 13.23 -6.81 -17.63
C ASP A 297 14.10 -5.59 -18.02
N SER A 298 13.64 -4.75 -18.95
CA SER A 298 14.34 -3.59 -19.50
C SER A 298 14.68 -2.45 -18.51
N HIS A 299 14.35 -2.56 -17.22
CA HIS A 299 14.64 -1.54 -16.21
C HIS A 299 15.43 -2.07 -15.02
N SER A 300 16.52 -2.79 -15.32
CA SER A 300 17.51 -3.30 -14.38
C SER A 300 18.36 -2.23 -13.67
N ASP A 301 18.02 -0.94 -13.75
CA ASP A 301 18.92 0.13 -13.26
C ASP A 301 18.71 0.50 -11.78
N TRP A 302 17.66 -0.03 -11.14
CA TRP A 302 17.66 -0.18 -9.69
C TRP A 302 18.15 -1.56 -9.41
N THR A 303 19.36 -1.63 -8.91
CA THR A 303 19.86 -2.81 -8.26
C THR A 303 20.33 -2.37 -6.89
N PHE A 304 19.83 -3.02 -5.85
CA PHE A 304 20.60 -3.16 -4.63
C PHE A 304 21.96 -3.78 -5.00
N GLU A 305 22.92 -3.78 -4.09
CA GLU A 305 24.24 -4.35 -4.42
C GLU A 305 24.18 -5.84 -4.83
N ASP A 306 23.08 -6.52 -4.48
CA ASP A 306 22.78 -7.90 -4.90
C ASP A 306 22.20 -8.03 -6.32
N GLY A 307 21.97 -6.93 -7.05
CA GLY A 307 21.37 -6.94 -8.38
C GLY A 307 19.85 -6.74 -8.43
N SER A 308 19.15 -6.61 -7.30
CA SER A 308 17.67 -6.58 -7.28
C SER A 308 17.05 -5.18 -7.25
N CYS A 309 15.96 -4.94 -7.97
CA CYS A 309 15.29 -3.63 -8.03
C CYS A 309 14.43 -3.32 -6.79
N VAL A 310 14.32 -2.06 -6.35
CA VAL A 310 13.38 -1.70 -5.26
C VAL A 310 11.95 -2.02 -5.63
N MET A 311 11.56 -1.88 -6.89
CA MET A 311 10.25 -2.36 -7.31
C MET A 311 10.16 -3.88 -7.18
N HIS A 312 11.22 -4.61 -7.52
CA HIS A 312 11.29 -6.05 -7.28
C HIS A 312 11.16 -6.38 -5.78
N HIS A 313 11.85 -5.65 -4.91
CA HIS A 313 11.75 -5.82 -3.46
C HIS A 313 10.38 -5.43 -2.91
N PHE A 314 9.76 -4.36 -3.41
CA PHE A 314 8.40 -4.00 -3.07
C PHE A 314 7.41 -5.11 -3.48
N LEU A 315 7.54 -5.64 -4.71
CA LEU A 315 6.74 -6.76 -5.17
C LEU A 315 7.01 -8.03 -4.36
N GLN A 316 8.24 -8.27 -3.92
CA GLN A 316 8.59 -9.36 -3.01
C GLN A 316 7.90 -9.19 -1.66
N VAL A 317 7.99 -8.00 -1.04
CA VAL A 317 7.33 -7.68 0.23
C VAL A 317 5.82 -7.89 0.11
N LEU A 318 5.19 -7.35 -0.94
CA LEU A 318 3.76 -7.54 -1.17
C LEU A 318 3.39 -9.01 -1.43
N SER A 319 4.24 -9.75 -2.15
CA SER A 319 4.01 -11.18 -2.38
C SER A 319 4.11 -11.99 -1.09
N ALA A 320 5.08 -11.68 -0.23
CA ALA A 320 5.28 -12.33 1.06
C ALA A 320 4.11 -12.04 2.02
N GLU A 321 3.62 -10.80 2.07
CA GLU A 321 2.41 -10.44 2.85
C GLU A 321 1.18 -11.22 2.37
N ARG A 322 1.02 -11.41 1.06
CA ARG A 322 -0.08 -12.20 0.50
C ARG A 322 0.03 -13.69 0.80
N ILE A 323 1.22 -14.26 0.71
CA ILE A 323 1.47 -15.65 1.08
C ILE A 323 1.11 -15.85 2.56
N ALA A 324 1.63 -14.99 3.44
CA ALA A 324 1.34 -15.04 4.88
C ALA A 324 -0.16 -14.90 5.17
N LYS A 325 -0.86 -14.00 4.48
CA LYS A 325 -2.32 -13.84 4.63
C LYS A 325 -3.09 -15.08 4.16
N ARG A 326 -2.69 -15.69 3.05
CA ARG A 326 -3.31 -16.93 2.54
C ARG A 326 -3.12 -18.08 3.52
N GLU A 327 -1.91 -18.25 4.06
CA GLU A 327 -1.60 -19.25 5.08
C GLU A 327 -2.39 -19.02 6.37
N GLU A 328 -2.62 -17.76 6.77
CA GLU A 328 -3.49 -17.44 7.91
C GLU A 328 -4.96 -17.80 7.64
N GLU A 329 -5.48 -17.48 6.45
CA GLU A 329 -6.85 -17.82 6.04
C GLU A 329 -7.06 -19.35 5.96
N GLU A 330 -6.06 -20.07 5.45
CA GLU A 330 -6.08 -21.53 5.39
C GLU A 330 -6.08 -22.14 6.80
N ARG A 331 -5.19 -21.67 7.69
CA ARG A 331 -5.21 -22.06 9.11
C ARG A 331 -6.55 -21.80 9.78
N LYS A 332 -7.20 -20.66 9.49
CA LYS A 332 -8.55 -20.36 10.01
C LYS A 332 -9.60 -21.34 9.48
N ARG A 333 -9.55 -21.68 8.18
CA ARG A 333 -10.47 -22.66 7.57
C ARG A 333 -10.27 -24.05 8.14
N GLU A 334 -9.03 -24.48 8.36
CA GLU A 334 -8.74 -25.77 9.00
C GLU A 334 -9.20 -25.81 10.45
N ALA A 335 -8.96 -24.74 11.22
CA ALA A 335 -9.45 -24.63 12.59
C ALA A 335 -10.99 -24.68 12.65
N GLU A 336 -11.68 -24.02 11.72
CA GLU A 336 -13.14 -24.08 11.62
C GLU A 336 -13.64 -25.48 11.23
N LYS A 337 -12.99 -26.14 10.27
CA LYS A 337 -13.30 -27.54 9.92
C LYS A 337 -13.13 -28.47 11.12
N ARG A 338 -12.07 -28.31 11.92
CA ARG A 338 -11.85 -29.07 13.16
C ARG A 338 -12.97 -28.85 14.17
N LYS A 339 -13.32 -27.58 14.45
CA LYS A 339 -14.45 -27.24 15.35
C LYS A 339 -15.78 -27.82 14.89
N ARG A 340 -16.04 -27.84 13.57
CA ARG A 340 -17.25 -28.48 13.01
C ARG A 340 -17.22 -30.00 13.16
N GLY A 341 -16.06 -30.61 12.96
CA GLY A 341 -15.86 -32.05 13.20
C GLY A 341 -16.11 -32.42 14.66
N GLU A 342 -15.52 -31.68 15.60
CA GLU A 342 -15.72 -31.85 17.04
C GLU A 342 -17.20 -31.67 17.43
N ALA A 343 -17.87 -30.62 16.94
CA ALA A 343 -19.28 -30.39 17.21
C ALA A 343 -20.19 -31.49 16.64
N GLN A 344 -19.83 -32.06 15.48
CA GLN A 344 -20.56 -33.18 14.88
C GLN A 344 -20.35 -34.47 15.68
N GLU A 345 -19.13 -34.73 16.15
CA GLU A 345 -18.81 -35.87 17.01
C GLU A 345 -19.52 -35.78 18.36
N GLU A 346 -19.49 -34.62 19.02
CA GLU A 346 -20.26 -34.37 20.24
C GLU A 346 -21.76 -34.56 20.03
N GLY A 347 -22.29 -34.12 18.88
CA GLY A 347 -23.69 -34.34 18.51
C GLY A 347 -24.03 -35.83 18.35
N LEU A 348 -23.14 -36.63 17.76
CA LEU A 348 -23.31 -38.08 17.64
C LEU A 348 -23.27 -38.76 19.01
N ILE A 349 -22.33 -38.38 19.88
CA ILE A 349 -22.23 -38.92 21.25
C ILE A 349 -23.53 -38.62 22.02
N LYS A 350 -24.01 -37.38 21.98
CA LYS A 350 -25.28 -37.00 22.64
C LYS A 350 -26.47 -37.81 22.12
N ASN A 351 -26.55 -38.04 20.81
CA ASN A 351 -27.62 -38.84 20.22
C ASN A 351 -27.55 -40.33 20.64
N VAL A 352 -26.35 -40.89 20.83
CA VAL A 352 -26.18 -42.26 21.31
C VAL A 352 -26.60 -42.36 22.77
N VAL A 353 -26.13 -41.44 23.63
CA VAL A 353 -26.50 -41.38 25.06
C VAL A 353 -28.02 -41.24 25.21
N GLN A 354 -28.64 -40.33 24.46
CA GLN A 354 -30.10 -40.14 24.50
C GLN A 354 -30.86 -41.42 24.08
N LYS A 355 -30.40 -42.13 23.05
CA LYS A 355 -31.02 -43.40 22.65
C LYS A 355 -30.87 -44.49 23.71
N GLU A 356 -29.74 -44.54 24.41
CA GLU A 356 -29.54 -45.47 25.51
C GLU A 356 -30.45 -45.15 26.70
N GLU A 357 -30.63 -43.87 27.04
CA GLU A 357 -31.58 -43.42 28.06
C GLU A 357 -33.04 -43.77 27.68
N GLU A 358 -33.45 -43.50 26.43
CA GLU A 358 -34.79 -43.86 25.93
C GLU A 358 -35.04 -45.38 25.98
N ASN A 359 -34.04 -46.19 25.63
CA ASN A 359 -34.12 -47.65 25.72
C ASN A 359 -34.16 -48.16 27.18
N ALA A 360 -33.45 -47.49 28.10
CA ALA A 360 -33.47 -47.82 29.52
C ALA A 360 -34.85 -47.56 30.14
N ASP A 361 -35.47 -46.43 29.81
CA ASP A 361 -36.84 -46.09 30.23
C ASP A 361 -37.87 -47.09 29.68
N GLU A 362 -37.65 -47.62 28.46
CA GLU A 362 -38.51 -48.64 27.87
C GLU A 362 -38.32 -50.02 28.52
N ALA A 363 -37.10 -50.36 28.95
CA ALA A 363 -36.81 -51.55 29.74
C ALA A 363 -37.33 -51.45 31.18
N GLU A 364 -37.38 -50.24 31.75
CA GLU A 364 -37.97 -49.96 33.07
C GLU A 364 -39.49 -49.81 33.06
N ARG A 365 -40.17 -49.82 31.91
CA ARG A 365 -41.62 -50.07 31.88
C ARG A 365 -41.85 -51.51 32.33
N PRO A 366 -42.35 -51.77 33.56
CA PRO A 366 -42.72 -53.12 33.90
C PRO A 366 -43.88 -53.47 32.98
N SER A 367 -43.68 -54.45 32.09
CA SER A 367 -44.78 -55.13 31.42
C SER A 367 -45.86 -55.36 32.47
N LYS A 368 -47.11 -54.92 32.22
CA LYS A 368 -48.25 -55.17 33.13
C LYS A 368 -48.33 -56.65 33.55
N LYS A 369 -47.73 -57.55 32.76
CA LYS A 369 -47.56 -58.99 33.04
C LYS A 369 -46.55 -59.31 34.15
N ALA A 370 -45.46 -58.54 34.31
CA ALA A 370 -44.45 -58.72 35.37
C ALA A 370 -44.93 -58.20 36.74
N ARG A 371 -45.75 -57.13 36.78
CA ARG A 371 -46.40 -56.66 38.01
C ARG A 371 -47.41 -57.68 38.58
N LEU A 372 -48.05 -58.49 37.74
CA LEU A 372 -48.93 -59.58 38.17
C LEU A 372 -48.18 -60.78 38.76
N ILE A 373 -46.95 -61.06 38.30
CA ILE A 373 -46.12 -62.15 38.84
C ILE A 373 -45.53 -61.77 40.20
N LEU A 374 -45.10 -60.52 40.40
CA LEU A 374 -44.61 -60.05 41.70
C LEU A 374 -45.72 -59.96 42.77
N TYR A 375 -46.98 -59.70 42.38
CA TYR A 375 -48.13 -59.79 43.31
C TYR A 375 -48.54 -61.24 43.62
N GLY A 376 -48.37 -62.18 42.68
CA GLY A 376 -48.67 -63.60 42.88
C GLY A 376 -47.66 -64.38 43.73
N VAL A 377 -46.39 -63.94 43.78
CA VAL A 377 -45.35 -64.59 44.60
C VAL A 377 -45.43 -64.17 46.07
N ARG A 378 -46.00 -62.98 46.37
CA ARG A 378 -46.13 -62.49 47.75
C ARG A 378 -47.29 -63.11 48.54
N GLN A 379 -48.24 -63.78 47.87
CA GLN A 379 -49.34 -64.51 48.53
C GLN A 379 -49.08 -66.01 48.78
N ARG A 380 -47.91 -66.55 48.42
CA ARG A 380 -47.56 -67.95 48.73
C ARG A 380 -46.59 -68.11 49.90
N ARG A 381 -46.45 -67.08 50.74
CA ARG A 381 -45.57 -67.08 51.92
C ARG A 381 -46.28 -66.70 53.23
N TYR A 382 -47.61 -66.72 53.25
CA TYR A 382 -48.43 -66.70 54.46
C TYR A 382 -49.38 -67.87 54.46
#